data_AF-A0A959YU06-F1
#
_entry.id   AF-A0A959YU06-F1
#
_cell.length_a   1.000
_cell.length_b   1.000
_cell.length_c   1.000
_cell.angle_alpha   90.00
_cell.angle_beta   90.00
_cell.angle_gamma   90.00
#
_symmetry.space_group_name_H-M   'P 1'
#
loop_
_entity.id
_entity.type
_entity.pdbx_description
1 polymer ?
#
loop_
_entity_poly.entity_id
_entity_poly.type
_entity_poly.pdbx_seq_one_letter_code
_entity_poly.pdbx_strand_id
1 'polypeptide(L)'
;ISYYDSTGQNEYAFGKPYSENTAKLIDEEASKIVEGQYERAKRILTENKDKLTALARQLLDKEVIFKEDLEKIFGDRPFAKREEEPLIRNGASTPGATEAPAAEGQNTAGVEETGDQGPAPASS
;
A
#
# COMPACT_ATOMS: atom_id res chain seq x y z
N ILE A 1 8.38 6.90 3.70
CA ILE A 1 7.92 8.23 4.15
C ILE A 1 7.85 8.17 5.67
N SER A 2 8.86 8.73 6.34
CA SER A 2 8.86 8.87 7.80
C SER A 2 8.06 10.11 8.14
N TYR A 3 7.07 9.92 9.01
CA TYR A 3 6.05 10.90 9.39
C TYR A 3 6.61 11.84 10.48
N TYR A 4 7.71 12.51 10.20
CA TYR A 4 8.36 13.46 11.13
C TYR A 4 8.62 14.77 10.37
N ASP A 5 7.59 15.60 10.27
CA ASP A 5 7.74 16.98 9.83
C ASP A 5 8.53 17.74 10.91
N SER A 6 9.64 18.37 10.49
CA SER A 6 10.65 18.98 11.35
C SER A 6 10.36 20.46 11.62
N THR A 7 9.08 20.87 11.57
CA THR A 7 8.65 22.20 11.97
C THR A 7 8.27 22.14 13.47
N GLY A 8 9.19 22.56 14.34
CA GLY A 8 9.09 22.53 15.81
C GLY A 8 7.98 23.42 16.41
N GLN A 9 6.74 23.24 15.96
CA GLN A 9 5.51 23.92 16.38
C GLN A 9 4.47 22.94 16.92
N ASN A 10 4.74 21.62 16.91
CA ASN A 10 3.82 20.60 17.43
C ASN A 10 4.14 20.12 18.86
N GLU A 11 5.05 20.78 19.58
CA GLU A 11 5.46 20.38 20.94
C GLU A 11 4.29 20.28 21.96
N TYR A 12 3.12 20.85 21.66
CA TYR A 12 1.94 20.82 22.55
C TYR A 12 0.79 19.91 22.07
N ALA A 13 0.94 19.17 20.97
CA ALA A 13 -0.09 18.27 20.43
C ALA A 13 0.36 16.82 20.20
N PHE A 14 1.56 16.44 20.67
CA PHE A 14 2.08 15.06 20.56
C PHE A 14 1.65 14.12 21.69
N GLY A 15 0.50 14.37 22.33
CA GLY A 15 -0.17 13.34 23.13
C GLY A 15 -0.90 12.38 22.20
N LYS A 16 -0.72 11.06 22.39
CA LYS A 16 -1.54 10.06 21.70
C LYS A 16 -3.02 10.50 21.77
N PRO A 17 -3.79 10.56 20.67
CA PRO A 17 -5.15 11.14 20.64
C PRO A 17 -6.21 10.22 21.28
N TYR A 18 -5.85 9.57 22.38
CA TYR A 18 -6.66 8.59 23.09
C TYR A 18 -6.17 8.45 24.53
N SER A 19 -7.06 8.02 25.42
CA SER A 19 -6.74 7.86 26.83
C SER A 19 -5.64 6.83 27.07
N GLU A 20 -4.92 6.91 28.19
CA GLU A 20 -3.97 5.88 28.64
C GLU A 20 -4.59 4.48 28.67
N ASN A 21 -5.87 4.39 29.06
CA ASN A 21 -6.61 3.14 29.06
C ASN A 21 -6.79 2.59 27.62
N THR A 22 -7.12 3.46 26.67
CA THR A 22 -7.21 3.09 25.25
C THR A 22 -5.85 2.69 24.69
N ALA A 23 -4.77 3.37 25.08
CA ALA A 23 -3.41 3.01 24.67
C ALA A 23 -3.04 1.60 25.15
N LYS A 24 -3.32 1.30 26.42
CA LYS A 24 -3.09 -0.01 27.00
C LYS A 24 -3.88 -1.12 26.28
N LEU A 25 -5.16 -0.86 25.97
CA LEU A 25 -5.99 -1.79 25.21
C LEU A 25 -5.43 -2.07 23.82
N ILE A 26 -4.90 -1.06 23.13
CA ILE A 26 -4.26 -1.23 21.81
C ILE A 26 -3.04 -2.14 21.92
N ASP A 27 -2.16 -1.90 22.89
CA ASP A 27 -0.94 -2.69 23.08
C ASP A 27 -1.26 -4.15 23.45
N GLU A 28 -2.29 -4.36 24.26
CA GLU A 28 -2.80 -5.70 24.60
C GLU A 28 -3.32 -6.45 23.38
N GLU A 29 -4.15 -5.82 22.54
CA GLU A 29 -4.66 -6.44 21.31
C GLU A 29 -3.56 -6.69 20.27
N ALA A 30 -2.63 -5.74 20.11
CA ALA A 30 -1.48 -5.93 19.24
C ALA A 30 -0.65 -7.16 19.66
N SER A 31 -0.40 -7.30 20.96
CA SER A 31 0.32 -8.45 21.52
C SER A 31 -0.43 -9.77 21.27
N LYS A 32 -1.75 -9.80 21.47
CA LYS A 32 -2.59 -10.98 21.18
C LYS A 32 -2.53 -11.38 19.70
N ILE A 33 -2.55 -10.41 18.79
CA ILE A 33 -2.46 -10.67 17.34
C ILE A 33 -1.11 -11.30 17.01
N VAL A 34 -0.02 -10.72 17.50
CA VAL A 34 1.34 -11.22 17.24
C VAL A 34 1.52 -12.63 17.77
N GLU A 35 1.13 -12.87 19.02
CA GLU A 35 1.20 -14.20 19.65
C GLU A 35 0.35 -15.23 18.89
N GLY A 36 -0.87 -14.86 18.51
CA GLY A 36 -1.76 -15.73 17.73
C GLY A 36 -1.19 -16.10 16.36
N GLN A 37 -0.54 -15.15 15.66
CA GLN A 37 0.13 -15.46 14.39
C GLN A 37 1.40 -16.27 14.58
N TYR A 38 2.16 -16.05 15.66
CA TYR A 38 3.32 -16.85 16.00
C TYR A 38 2.95 -18.32 16.19
N GLU A 39 1.97 -18.60 17.04
CA GLU A 39 1.51 -19.97 17.28
C GLU A 39 0.91 -20.61 16.01
N ARG A 40 0.18 -19.84 15.20
CA ARG A 40 -0.29 -20.30 13.89
C ARG A 40 0.87 -20.68 12.97
N ALA A 41 1.90 -19.83 12.85
CA ALA A 41 3.06 -20.10 12.00
C ALA A 41 3.80 -21.36 12.48
N LYS A 42 4.03 -21.48 13.78
CA LYS A 42 4.65 -22.65 14.41
C LYS A 42 3.85 -23.93 14.15
N ARG A 43 2.52 -23.87 14.26
CA ARG A 43 1.63 -24.98 13.93
C ARG A 43 1.76 -25.38 12.46
N ILE A 44 1.70 -24.44 11.52
CA ILE A 44 1.85 -24.72 10.08
C ILE A 44 3.20 -25.40 9.80
N LEU A 45 4.29 -24.88 10.37
CA LEU A 45 5.62 -25.45 10.21
C LEU A 45 5.73 -26.86 10.82
N THR A 46 5.08 -27.09 11.97
CA THR A 46 5.07 -28.39 12.65
C THR A 46 4.25 -29.43 11.88
N GLU A 47 3.05 -29.05 11.40
CA GLU A 47 2.20 -29.91 10.56
C GLU A 47 2.88 -30.28 9.23
N ASN A 48 3.74 -29.39 8.70
CA ASN A 48 4.47 -29.60 7.44
C ASN A 48 5.95 -29.97 7.65
N LYS A 49 6.33 -30.50 8.82
CA LYS A 49 7.73 -30.76 9.19
C LYS A 49 8.46 -31.66 8.20
N ASP A 50 7.79 -32.67 7.64
CA ASP A 50 8.40 -33.57 6.66
C ASP A 50 8.73 -32.85 5.35
N LYS A 51 7.82 -32.00 4.87
CA LYS A 51 8.03 -31.18 3.66
C LYS A 51 9.12 -30.12 3.89
N LEU A 52 9.15 -29.51 5.08
CA LEU A 52 10.21 -28.59 5.48
C LEU A 52 11.58 -29.28 5.50
N THR A 53 11.64 -30.51 6.00
CA THR A 53 12.87 -31.33 6.02
C THR A 53 13.31 -31.69 4.60
N ALA A 54 12.37 -32.02 3.70
CA ALA A 54 12.67 -32.28 2.29
C ALA A 54 13.24 -31.03 1.59
N LEU A 55 12.62 -29.86 1.81
CA LEU A 55 13.12 -28.58 1.29
C LEU A 55 14.53 -28.27 1.79
N ALA A 56 14.77 -28.44 3.09
CA ALA A 56 16.08 -28.18 3.70
C ALA A 56 17.17 -29.09 3.12
N ARG A 57 16.87 -30.39 2.94
CA ARG A 57 17.81 -31.32 2.29
C ARG A 57 18.12 -30.91 0.87
N GLN A 58 17.09 -30.54 0.10
CA GLN A 58 17.29 -30.11 -1.28
C GLN A 58 18.13 -28.84 -1.38
N LEU A 59 18.01 -27.90 -0.44
CA LEU A 59 18.84 -26.70 -0.36
C LEU A 59 20.29 -26.98 0.03
N LEU A 60 20.56 -28.07 0.77
CA LEU A 60 21.93 -28.51 1.05
C LEU A 60 22.61 -29.06 -0.22
N ASP A 61 21.85 -29.74 -1.09
CA ASP A 61 22.35 -30.27 -2.35
C ASP A 61 22.43 -29.20 -3.46
N LYS A 62 21.48 -28.26 -3.48
CA LYS A 62 21.35 -27.19 -4.48
C LYS A 62 21.14 -25.85 -3.78
N GLU A 63 22.11 -24.94 -3.92
CA GLU A 63 22.03 -23.58 -3.36
C GLU A 63 20.84 -22.77 -3.91
N VAL A 64 20.44 -23.05 -5.16
CA VAL A 64 19.31 -22.40 -5.83
C VAL A 64 18.30 -23.47 -6.26
N ILE A 65 17.03 -23.27 -5.89
CA ILE A 65 15.89 -24.10 -6.27
C ILE A 65 14.85 -23.27 -7.03
N PHE A 66 14.14 -23.92 -7.95
CA PHE A 66 13.15 -23.26 -8.79
C PHE A 66 11.72 -23.67 -8.43
N LYS A 67 10.74 -23.07 -9.10
CA LYS A 67 9.31 -23.30 -8.85
C LYS A 67 8.92 -24.77 -8.97
N GLU A 68 9.48 -25.47 -9.94
CA GLU A 68 9.20 -26.89 -10.21
C GLU A 68 9.68 -27.78 -9.06
N ASP A 69 10.72 -27.37 -8.34
CA ASP A 69 11.22 -28.08 -7.18
C ASP A 69 10.31 -27.90 -5.96
N LEU A 70 9.73 -26.71 -5.80
CA LEU A 70 8.71 -26.46 -4.78
C LEU A 70 7.44 -27.26 -5.07
N GLU A 71 7.00 -27.34 -6.32
CA GLU A 71 5.84 -28.13 -6.72
C GLU A 71 6.04 -29.64 -6.45
N LYS A 72 7.25 -30.17 -6.61
CA LYS A 72 7.57 -31.56 -6.22
C LYS A 72 7.42 -31.81 -4.72
N ILE A 73 7.75 -30.83 -3.88
CA ILE A 73 7.71 -30.99 -2.41
C ILE A 73 6.32 -30.68 -1.85
N PHE A 74 5.69 -29.60 -2.31
CA PHE A 74 4.47 -29.06 -1.74
C PHE A 74 3.21 -29.37 -2.54
N GLY A 75 3.35 -29.79 -3.81
CA GLY A 75 2.27 -29.96 -4.77
C GLY A 75 1.86 -28.64 -5.43
N ASP A 76 0.77 -28.70 -6.20
CA ASP A 76 0.21 -27.52 -6.86
C ASP A 76 -0.34 -26.52 -5.84
N ARG A 77 -0.21 -25.24 -6.17
CA ARG A 77 -0.72 -24.16 -5.33
C ARG A 77 -2.25 -24.23 -5.27
N PRO A 78 -2.87 -24.32 -4.08
CA PRO A 78 -4.31 -24.51 -3.95
C PRO A 78 -5.15 -23.26 -4.23
N PHE A 79 -4.52 -22.14 -4.60
CA PHE A 79 -5.21 -20.88 -4.89
C PHE A 79 -4.78 -20.33 -6.24
N ALA A 80 -5.74 -19.70 -6.92
CA ALA A 80 -5.59 -19.23 -8.29
C ALA A 80 -4.31 -18.41 -8.48
N LYS A 81 -3.58 -18.69 -9.57
CA LYS A 81 -2.45 -17.89 -10.00
C LYS A 81 -2.95 -16.45 -10.18
N ARG A 82 -2.38 -15.52 -9.41
CA ARG A 82 -2.43 -14.11 -9.77
C ARG A 82 -1.63 -14.01 -11.07
N GLU A 83 -2.26 -13.56 -12.14
CA GLU A 83 -1.57 -13.30 -13.40
C GLU A 83 -0.37 -12.39 -13.08
N GLU A 84 0.82 -12.84 -13.47
CA GLU A 84 2.05 -12.08 -13.27
C GLU A 84 1.97 -10.87 -14.20
N GLU A 85 1.53 -9.71 -13.66
CA GLU A 85 1.64 -8.48 -14.42
C GLU A 85 3.13 -8.25 -14.73
N PRO A 86 3.48 -8.06 -16.02
CA PRO A 86 4.87 -7.92 -16.41
C PRO A 86 5.47 -6.71 -15.71
N LEU A 87 6.47 -6.94 -14.86
CA LEU A 87 7.30 -5.88 -14.30
C LEU A 87 7.98 -5.17 -15.47
N ILE A 88 7.41 -4.07 -15.94
CA ILE A 88 8.02 -3.23 -16.97
C ILE A 88 9.36 -2.75 -16.42
N ARG A 89 10.46 -3.28 -17.00
CA ARG A 89 11.83 -2.85 -16.75
C ARG A 89 12.01 -1.46 -17.34
N ASN A 90 11.72 -0.42 -16.56
CA ASN A 90 11.97 0.97 -16.94
C ASN A 90 13.46 1.29 -16.90
N GLY A 91 14.15 1.07 -18.02
CA GLY A 91 15.37 1.77 -18.36
C GLY A 91 15.03 3.04 -19.14
N ALA A 92 15.12 4.19 -18.47
CA ALA A 92 15.25 5.55 -19.00
C ALA A 92 14.36 5.97 -20.19
N SER A 93 13.38 6.84 -19.93
CA SER A 93 13.19 8.13 -20.63
C SER A 93 11.93 8.82 -20.09
N THR A 94 12.11 9.88 -19.30
CA THR A 94 11.09 10.93 -19.19
C THR A 94 11.18 11.77 -20.45
N PRO A 95 10.08 11.96 -21.19
CA PRO A 95 9.78 13.32 -21.61
C PRO A 95 8.29 13.64 -21.49
N GLY A 96 8.02 14.82 -20.94
CA GLY A 96 7.01 15.71 -21.53
C GLY A 96 5.56 15.51 -21.11
N ALA A 97 5.14 16.41 -20.23
CA ALA A 97 3.93 17.22 -20.34
C ALA A 97 2.62 16.54 -20.77
N THR A 98 1.72 16.45 -19.81
CA THR A 98 0.27 16.31 -19.95
C THR A 98 -0.29 17.34 -20.95
N GLU A 99 -0.74 16.88 -22.11
CA GLU A 99 -1.76 17.56 -22.91
C GLU A 99 -3.08 16.78 -22.76
N ALA A 100 -4.08 17.46 -22.20
CA ALA A 100 -5.45 16.98 -22.06
C ALA A 100 -6.12 16.90 -23.45
N PRO A 101 -6.95 15.89 -23.73
CA PRO A 101 -7.63 15.80 -25.02
C PRO A 101 -8.77 16.81 -25.07
N ALA A 102 -8.74 17.65 -26.11
CA ALA A 102 -9.86 18.43 -26.57
C ALA A 102 -10.96 17.49 -27.11
N ALA A 103 -12.20 17.71 -26.69
CA ALA A 103 -13.40 17.19 -27.34
C ALA A 103 -14.27 18.38 -27.75
N GLU A 104 -14.42 18.57 -29.06
CA GLU A 104 -15.29 19.57 -29.68
C GLU A 104 -16.76 19.13 -29.62
N GLY A 105 -17.66 20.08 -29.35
CA GLY A 105 -19.11 19.91 -29.43
C GLY A 105 -19.81 21.25 -29.46
N GLN A 106 -20.14 21.70 -30.66
CA GLN A 106 -20.80 22.96 -31.01
C GLN A 106 -22.14 23.12 -30.30
N ASN A 107 -22.48 24.35 -29.87
CA ASN A 107 -23.77 25.02 -30.13
C ASN A 107 -23.71 26.48 -29.66
N THR A 108 -23.95 27.39 -30.60
CA THR A 108 -23.93 28.85 -30.50
C THR A 108 -25.33 29.40 -30.18
N ALA A 109 -25.48 30.31 -29.20
CA ALA A 109 -26.56 31.32 -29.19
C ALA A 109 -26.36 32.40 -28.09
N GLY A 110 -26.41 33.68 -28.48
CA GLY A 110 -26.66 34.87 -27.65
C GLY A 110 -25.42 35.48 -26.98
N VAL A 111 -24.71 36.47 -27.54
CA VAL A 111 -25.06 37.88 -27.85
C VAL A 111 -25.40 38.71 -26.59
N GLU A 112 -24.45 39.59 -26.25
CA GLU A 112 -24.57 40.90 -25.56
C GLU A 112 -25.03 40.85 -24.09
N GLU A 113 -24.53 41.65 -23.15
CA GLU A 113 -24.12 43.05 -23.23
C GLU A 113 -23.25 43.39 -22.01
N THR A 114 -22.19 44.17 -22.25
CA THR A 114 -21.38 44.84 -21.22
C THR A 114 -22.10 46.11 -20.74
N GLY A 115 -22.22 46.29 -19.43
CA GLY A 115 -22.55 47.58 -18.81
C GLY A 115 -22.21 47.49 -17.33
N ASP A 116 -21.01 47.88 -16.89
CA ASP A 116 -20.57 49.25 -16.64
C ASP A 116 -20.87 49.74 -15.21
N GLN A 117 -19.77 50.08 -14.51
CA GLN A 117 -19.58 51.01 -13.40
C GLN A 117 -20.29 50.79 -12.04
N GLY A 118 -19.47 50.87 -10.98
CA GLY A 118 -19.83 50.80 -9.55
C GLY A 118 -20.56 52.05 -9.03
N PRO A 119 -20.30 52.57 -7.81
CA PRO A 119 -19.46 52.10 -6.71
C PRO A 119 -20.24 51.89 -5.38
N ALA A 120 -19.50 51.50 -4.32
CA ALA A 120 -19.95 51.39 -2.93
C ALA A 120 -20.69 52.64 -2.39
N PRO A 121 -21.49 52.52 -1.30
CA PRO A 121 -20.92 52.91 0.01
C PRO A 121 -21.46 52.19 1.28
N ALA A 122 -20.53 52.04 2.23
CA ALA A 122 -20.54 52.23 3.69
C ALA A 122 -21.77 51.98 4.62
N SER A 123 -21.39 51.44 5.80
CA SER A 123 -21.86 51.70 7.18
C SER A 123 -23.12 51.03 7.74
N SER A 124 -22.94 50.15 8.73
CA SER A 124 -22.89 50.50 10.17
C SER A 124 -22.23 49.38 10.98
#